data_AF-A2DJI4-F1
#
_entry.id   AF-A2DJI4-F1
#
_cell.length_a   1.000
_cell.length_b   1.000
_cell.length_c   1.000
_cell.angle_alpha   90.00
_cell.angle_beta   90.00
_cell.angle_gamma   90.00
#
_symmetry.space_group_name_H-M   'P 1'
#
loop_
_entity.id
_entity.type
_entity.pdbx_description
1 polymer ?
#
loop_
_entity_poly.entity_id
_entity_poly.type
_entity_poly.pdbx_seq_one_letter_code
_entity_poly.pdbx_strand_id
1 'polypeptide(L)'
;MNLSKFQREKCLQLIDKLISWEICQPFRELIDPVRDGAPNYFEVIKEPMSLNEVKKRLMNSQYPDLKTFIHDVNLIWDNARKYNGDDTIFAMMAKEAQSYFNRKMNNFPSSVEEDWLMKVRKIANEFHEAITHPPHDIDPKKQREIIAEATATQTNVV
;
A
#
# COMPACT_ATOMS: atom_id res chain seq x y z
N MET A 1 -1.32 1.54 26.09
CA MET A 1 -1.20 2.93 25.57
C MET A 1 -1.97 2.97 24.26
N ASN A 2 -3.04 3.75 24.18
CA ASN A 2 -3.85 3.88 22.96
C ASN A 2 -3.02 4.43 21.78
N LEU A 3 -3.47 4.16 20.55
CA LEU A 3 -2.87 4.76 19.36
C LEU A 3 -2.72 6.28 19.52
N SER A 4 -1.55 6.81 19.18
CA SER A 4 -1.35 8.26 19.11
C SER A 4 -2.25 8.87 18.04
N LYS A 5 -2.53 10.18 18.14
CA LYS A 5 -3.31 10.90 17.12
C LYS A 5 -2.71 10.71 15.73
N PHE A 6 -1.39 10.81 15.63
CA PHE A 6 -0.64 10.61 14.40
C PHE A 6 -0.80 9.18 13.84
N GLN A 7 -0.62 8.16 14.68
CA GLN A 7 -0.78 6.77 14.25
C GLN A 7 -2.21 6.49 13.78
N ARG A 8 -3.22 6.99 14.49
CA ARG A 8 -4.63 6.87 14.09
C ARG A 8 -4.90 7.54 12.74
N GLU A 9 -4.38 8.74 12.51
CA GLU A 9 -4.51 9.44 11.22
C GLU A 9 -3.85 8.67 10.07
N LYS A 10 -2.67 8.09 10.28
CA LYS A 10 -1.99 7.25 9.28
C LYS A 10 -2.75 5.95 9.00
N CYS A 11 -3.30 5.31 10.03
CA CYS A 11 -4.15 4.13 9.88
C CYS A 11 -5.42 4.47 9.09
N LEU A 12 -6.08 5.60 9.40
CA LEU A 12 -7.26 6.06 8.64
C LEU A 12 -6.93 6.30 7.17
N GLN A 13 -5.82 6.99 6.86
CA GLN A 13 -5.38 7.20 5.47
C GLN A 13 -5.14 5.89 4.73
N LEU A 14 -4.57 4.89 5.40
CA LEU A 14 -4.34 3.56 4.84
C LEU A 14 -5.66 2.83 4.54
N ILE A 15 -6.60 2.87 5.48
CA ILE A 15 -7.93 2.24 5.32
C ILE A 15 -8.75 2.95 4.24
N ASP A 16 -8.74 4.29 4.20
CA ASP A 16 -9.40 5.05 3.14
C ASP A 16 -8.83 4.70 1.76
N LYS A 17 -7.51 4.52 1.67
CA LYS A 17 -6.89 4.09 0.42
C LYS A 17 -7.33 2.68 0.00
N LEU A 18 -7.40 1.74 0.95
CA LEU A 18 -7.92 0.40 0.68
C LEU A 18 -9.39 0.46 0.23
N ILE A 19 -10.26 1.18 0.94
CA ILE A 19 -11.68 1.34 0.58
C ILE A 19 -11.84 1.91 -0.83
N SER A 20 -11.03 2.92 -1.19
CA SER A 20 -11.07 3.54 -2.53
C SER A 20 -10.66 2.62 -3.66
N TRP A 21 -9.97 1.52 -3.37
CA TRP A 21 -9.45 0.62 -4.38
C TRP A 21 -10.52 -0.37 -4.82
N GLU A 22 -10.69 -0.54 -6.13
CA GLU A 22 -11.76 -1.38 -6.66
C GLU A 22 -11.59 -2.87 -6.33
N ILE A 23 -10.34 -3.34 -6.23
CA ILE A 23 -10.05 -4.70 -5.79
C ILE A 23 -10.53 -4.97 -4.34
N CYS A 24 -10.81 -3.93 -3.56
CA CYS A 24 -11.29 -4.06 -2.19
C CYS A 24 -12.80 -3.99 -2.08
N GLN A 25 -13.56 -3.84 -3.18
CA GLN A 25 -15.02 -3.74 -3.15
C GLN A 25 -15.70 -4.83 -2.31
N PRO A 26 -15.34 -6.13 -2.42
CA PRO A 26 -15.97 -7.20 -1.65
C PRO A 26 -15.69 -7.14 -0.14
N PHE A 27 -14.71 -6.34 0.28
CA PHE A 27 -14.23 -6.26 1.67
C PHE A 27 -14.66 -4.97 2.38
N ARG A 28 -15.42 -4.10 1.70
CA ARG A 28 -15.85 -2.79 2.23
C ARG A 28 -16.83 -2.96 3.39
N GLU A 29 -17.84 -3.80 3.21
CA GLU A 29 -18.92 -4.02 4.17
C GLU A 29 -18.84 -5.39 4.84
N LEU A 30 -19.53 -5.54 5.98
CA LEU A 30 -19.73 -6.86 6.58
C LEU A 30 -20.57 -7.74 5.64
N ILE A 31 -20.20 -9.01 5.57
CA ILE A 31 -20.94 -10.01 4.78
C ILE A 31 -22.32 -10.23 5.39
N ASP A 32 -23.33 -10.08 4.55
CA ASP A 32 -24.70 -10.49 4.83
C ASP A 32 -24.97 -11.78 4.03
N PRO A 33 -25.24 -12.92 4.69
CA PRO A 33 -25.40 -14.22 4.02
C PRO A 33 -26.45 -14.24 2.90
N VAL A 34 -27.50 -13.44 3.03
CA VAL A 34 -28.61 -13.41 2.06
C VAL A 34 -28.30 -12.46 0.91
N ARG A 35 -27.90 -11.22 1.22
CA ARG A 35 -27.55 -10.19 0.24
C ARG A 35 -26.39 -10.61 -0.65
N ASP A 36 -25.37 -11.23 -0.05
CA ASP A 36 -24.10 -11.53 -0.72
C ASP A 36 -24.03 -12.98 -1.22
N GLY A 37 -25.10 -13.77 -1.04
CA GLY A 37 -25.12 -15.18 -1.47
C GLY A 37 -24.07 -16.03 -0.77
N ALA A 38 -23.87 -15.80 0.54
CA ALA A 38 -22.86 -16.46 1.36
C ALA A 38 -23.51 -17.43 2.37
N PRO A 39 -24.03 -18.60 1.95
CA PRO A 39 -24.68 -19.54 2.83
C PRO A 39 -23.73 -20.04 3.93
N ASN A 40 -24.25 -20.20 5.14
CA ASN A 40 -23.50 -20.70 6.30
C ASN A 40 -22.27 -19.84 6.69
N TYR A 41 -22.18 -18.59 6.24
CA TYR A 41 -21.02 -17.74 6.48
C TYR A 41 -20.62 -17.65 7.96
N PHE A 42 -21.58 -17.42 8.86
CA PHE A 42 -21.32 -17.33 10.31
C PHE A 42 -21.07 -18.70 10.98
N GLU A 43 -21.35 -19.81 10.29
CA GLU A 43 -20.94 -21.13 10.74
C GLU A 43 -19.43 -21.34 10.51
N VAL A 44 -18.90 -20.79 9.41
CA VAL A 44 -17.48 -20.89 9.03
C VAL A 44 -16.63 -19.78 9.67
N ILE A 45 -17.13 -18.55 9.64
CA ILE A 45 -16.45 -17.33 10.08
C ILE A 45 -16.98 -16.89 11.44
N LYS A 46 -16.09 -16.85 12.43
CA LYS A 46 -16.43 -16.56 13.84
C LYS A 46 -16.25 -15.10 14.22
N GLU A 47 -15.35 -14.41 13.54
CA GLU A 47 -15.05 -13.00 13.79
C GLU A 47 -15.15 -12.24 12.46
N PRO A 48 -16.37 -11.91 12.00
CA PRO A 48 -16.57 -11.11 10.79
C PRO A 48 -15.90 -9.74 10.93
N MET A 49 -15.23 -9.30 9.87
CA MET A 49 -14.58 -7.99 9.81
C MET A 49 -14.69 -7.40 8.41
N SER A 50 -14.71 -6.06 8.33
CA SER A 50 -14.73 -5.32 7.07
C SER A 50 -13.93 -4.02 7.18
N LEU A 51 -13.56 -3.43 6.05
CA LEU A 51 -12.81 -2.17 6.05
C LEU A 51 -13.61 -1.02 6.69
N ASN A 52 -14.93 -0.95 6.49
CA ASN A 52 -15.76 0.08 7.11
C ASN A 52 -15.92 -0.12 8.62
N GLU A 53 -15.95 -1.37 9.10
CA GLU A 53 -15.93 -1.63 10.55
C GLU A 53 -14.58 -1.24 11.15
N VAL A 54 -13.45 -1.56 10.49
CA VAL A 54 -12.12 -1.08 10.92
C VAL A 54 -12.05 0.44 10.95
N LYS A 55 -12.54 1.12 9.90
CA LYS A 55 -12.58 2.58 9.83
C LYS A 55 -13.41 3.18 10.97
N LYS A 56 -14.60 2.63 11.21
CA LYS A 56 -15.48 3.05 12.31
C LYS A 56 -14.80 2.89 13.67
N ARG A 57 -14.11 1.77 13.91
CA ARG A 57 -13.34 1.52 15.13
C ARG A 57 -12.19 2.52 15.32
N LEU A 58 -11.47 2.85 14.24
CA LEU A 58 -10.45 3.91 14.26
C LEU A 58 -11.05 5.27 14.63
N MET A 59 -12.15 5.67 14.00
CA MET A 59 -12.83 6.95 14.25
C MET A 59 -13.33 7.07 15.69
N ASN A 60 -13.80 5.95 16.26
CA ASN A 60 -14.28 5.87 17.64
C ASN A 60 -13.17 5.61 18.68
N SER A 61 -11.89 5.64 18.27
CA SER A 61 -10.73 5.38 19.15
C SER A 61 -10.80 4.03 19.88
N GLN A 62 -11.32 3.00 19.22
CA GLN A 62 -11.53 1.66 19.79
C GLN A 62 -10.30 0.73 19.66
N TYR A 63 -9.23 1.19 19.02
CA TYR A 63 -7.98 0.44 18.94
C TYR A 63 -7.00 0.87 20.03
N PRO A 64 -6.70 0.00 21.01
CA PRO A 64 -5.76 0.30 22.07
C PRO A 64 -4.31 0.30 21.59
N ASP A 65 -4.00 -0.29 20.44
CA ASP A 65 -2.63 -0.30 19.90
C ASP A 65 -2.64 -0.63 18.39
N LEU A 66 -1.47 -0.59 17.77
CA LEU A 66 -1.32 -0.92 16.36
C LEU A 66 -1.51 -2.42 16.09
N LYS A 67 -1.25 -3.28 17.08
CA LYS A 67 -1.34 -4.74 16.95
C LYS A 67 -2.79 -5.18 16.75
N THR A 68 -3.70 -4.62 17.53
CA THR A 68 -5.15 -4.86 17.42
C THR A 68 -5.71 -4.35 16.10
N PHE A 69 -5.26 -3.17 15.63
CA PHE A 69 -5.59 -2.68 14.29
C PHE A 69 -5.10 -3.63 13.17
N ILE A 70 -3.84 -4.05 13.22
CA ILE A 70 -3.25 -4.99 12.24
C ILE A 70 -4.00 -6.33 12.25
N HIS A 71 -4.39 -6.81 13.43
CA HIS A 71 -5.14 -8.04 13.58
C HIS A 71 -6.49 -7.96 12.86
N ASP A 72 -7.30 -6.93 13.13
CA ASP A 72 -8.61 -6.78 12.49
C ASP A 72 -8.50 -6.62 10.97
N VAL A 73 -7.51 -5.89 10.48
CA VAL A 73 -7.29 -5.79 9.01
C VAL A 73 -6.92 -7.15 8.41
N ASN A 74 -6.08 -7.94 9.09
CA ASN A 74 -5.74 -9.29 8.60
C ASN A 74 -6.92 -10.27 8.64
N LEU A 75 -7.80 -10.16 9.64
CA LEU A 75 -9.02 -10.97 9.70
C LEU A 75 -9.88 -10.82 8.44
N ILE A 76 -9.94 -9.62 7.84
CA ILE A 76 -10.68 -9.40 6.58
C ILE A 76 -10.18 -10.36 5.48
N TRP A 77 -8.86 -10.44 5.30
CA TRP A 77 -8.24 -11.25 4.26
C TRP A 77 -8.31 -12.75 4.60
N ASP A 78 -8.08 -13.09 5.86
CA ASP A 78 -8.07 -14.46 6.35
C ASP A 78 -9.48 -15.06 6.27
N ASN A 79 -10.51 -14.29 6.63
CA ASN A 79 -11.91 -14.70 6.50
C ASN A 79 -12.30 -14.91 5.04
N ALA A 80 -11.87 -14.02 4.14
CA ALA A 80 -12.12 -14.16 2.71
C ALA A 80 -11.54 -15.47 2.16
N ARG A 81 -10.28 -15.79 2.48
CA ARG A 81 -9.66 -17.06 2.05
C ARG A 81 -10.30 -18.27 2.73
N LYS A 82 -10.59 -18.20 4.03
CA LYS A 82 -11.20 -19.30 4.78
C LYS A 82 -12.57 -19.67 4.26
N TYR A 83 -13.41 -18.69 3.92
CA TYR A 83 -14.76 -18.94 3.43
C TYR A 83 -14.78 -19.35 1.95
N ASN A 84 -14.02 -18.66 1.11
CA ASN A 84 -14.09 -18.86 -0.35
C ASN A 84 -13.13 -19.95 -0.86
N GLY A 85 -12.04 -20.24 -0.14
CA GLY A 85 -10.94 -21.09 -0.61
C GLY A 85 -9.86 -20.31 -1.37
N ASP A 86 -8.62 -20.80 -1.31
CA ASP A 86 -7.42 -20.08 -1.77
C ASP A 86 -7.35 -19.88 -3.29
N ASP A 87 -8.03 -20.71 -4.08
CA ASP A 87 -8.01 -20.66 -5.55
C ASP A 87 -9.07 -19.73 -6.16
N THR A 88 -9.82 -19.01 -5.33
CA THR A 88 -10.89 -18.11 -5.80
C THR A 88 -10.40 -16.71 -6.13
N ILE A 89 -11.15 -16.00 -6.97
CA ILE A 89 -10.88 -14.59 -7.26
C ILE A 89 -10.87 -13.74 -5.98
N PHE A 90 -11.74 -14.03 -5.01
CA PHE A 90 -11.77 -13.33 -3.72
C PHE A 90 -10.49 -13.53 -2.92
N ALA A 91 -9.92 -14.75 -2.92
CA ALA A 91 -8.63 -15.02 -2.28
C ALA A 91 -7.48 -14.27 -2.97
N MET A 92 -7.48 -14.20 -4.31
CA MET A 92 -6.48 -13.44 -5.07
C MET A 92 -6.58 -11.93 -4.77
N MET A 93 -7.80 -11.39 -4.74
CA MET A 93 -8.07 -9.98 -4.37
C MET A 93 -7.61 -9.68 -2.94
N ALA A 94 -7.92 -10.57 -1.98
CA ALA A 94 -7.48 -10.45 -0.60
C ALA A 94 -5.95 -10.49 -0.48
N LYS A 95 -5.26 -11.36 -1.24
CA LYS A 95 -3.80 -11.45 -1.24
C LYS A 95 -3.12 -10.18 -1.75
N GLU A 96 -3.66 -9.57 -2.80
CA GLU A 96 -3.11 -8.31 -3.33
C GLU A 96 -3.32 -7.15 -2.33
N ALA A 97 -4.53 -7.03 -1.77
CA ALA A 97 -4.83 -6.04 -0.74
C ALA A 97 -3.96 -6.23 0.52
N GLN A 98 -3.78 -7.47 0.99
CA GLN A 98 -2.91 -7.81 2.12
C GLN A 98 -1.45 -7.49 1.83
N SER A 99 -0.98 -7.77 0.61
CA SER A 99 0.40 -7.45 0.21
C SER A 99 0.65 -5.94 0.22
N TYR A 100 -0.29 -5.15 -0.29
CA TYR A 100 -0.24 -3.69 -0.19
C TYR A 100 -0.22 -3.22 1.28
N PHE A 101 -1.13 -3.74 2.10
CA PHE A 101 -1.21 -3.42 3.52
C PHE A 101 0.10 -3.72 4.25
N ASN A 102 0.66 -4.92 4.07
CA ASN A 102 1.92 -5.34 4.69
C ASN A 102 3.09 -4.44 4.28
N ARG A 103 3.21 -4.06 3.01
CA ARG A 103 4.24 -3.10 2.56
C ARG A 103 4.12 -1.75 3.25
N LYS A 104 2.89 -1.28 3.49
CA LYS A 104 2.63 -0.03 4.21
C LYS A 104 2.92 -0.15 5.70
N MET A 105 2.59 -1.28 6.32
CA MET A 105 2.87 -1.52 7.74
C MET A 105 4.37 -1.71 8.03
N ASN A 106 5.11 -2.34 7.12
CA ASN A 106 6.57 -2.49 7.23
C ASN A 106 7.31 -1.14 7.20
N ASN A 107 6.71 -0.11 6.59
CA ASN A 107 7.24 1.24 6.50
C ASN A 107 6.34 2.23 7.24
N PHE A 108 5.71 1.80 8.33
CA PHE A 108 4.79 2.64 9.09
C PHE A 108 5.56 3.55 10.06
N PRO A 109 5.50 4.89 9.90
CA PRO A 109 6.17 5.79 10.81
C PRO A 109 5.48 5.75 12.19
N SER A 110 6.25 5.71 13.27
CA SER A 110 5.75 5.75 14.64
C SER A 110 5.50 7.18 15.14
N SER A 111 6.15 8.18 14.54
CA SER A 111 6.01 9.60 14.90
C SER A 111 6.03 10.53 13.67
N VAL A 112 5.70 11.81 13.91
CA VAL A 112 5.76 12.87 12.89
C VAL A 112 7.20 13.09 12.42
N GLU A 113 8.14 13.07 13.36
CA GLU A 113 9.58 13.22 13.10
C GLU A 113 10.10 12.07 12.23
N GLU A 114 9.69 10.84 12.54
CA GLU A 114 10.06 9.67 11.74
C GLU A 114 9.48 9.75 10.32
N ASP A 115 8.20 10.13 10.16
CA ASP A 115 7.58 10.33 8.84
C ASP A 115 8.30 11.40 8.01
N TRP A 116 8.70 12.49 8.66
CA TRP A 116 9.49 13.54 8.02
C TRP A 116 10.87 13.03 7.59
N LEU A 117 11.60 12.34 8.47
CA LEU A 117 12.92 11.76 8.17
C LEU A 117 12.85 10.76 7.02
N MET A 118 11.82 9.91 6.99
CA MET A 118 11.59 8.97 5.89
C MET A 118 11.39 9.69 4.55
N LYS A 119 10.61 10.78 4.53
CA LYS A 119 10.40 11.59 3.31
C LYS A 119 11.67 12.29 2.85
N VAL A 120 12.44 12.88 3.77
CA VAL A 120 13.71 13.55 3.44
C VAL A 120 14.70 12.54 2.86
N ARG A 121 14.85 11.36 3.47
CA ARG A 121 15.71 10.29 2.96
C ARG A 121 15.27 9.83 1.57
N LYS A 122 13.97 9.70 1.31
CA LYS A 122 13.44 9.34 0.00
C LYS A 122 13.86 10.35 -1.08
N ILE A 123 13.64 11.64 -0.81
CA ILE A 123 14.01 12.73 -1.73
C ILE A 123 15.53 12.76 -1.95
N ALA A 124 16.32 12.61 -0.89
CA ALA A 124 17.78 12.58 -0.99
C ALA A 124 18.27 11.42 -1.87
N ASN A 125 17.65 10.23 -1.74
CA ASN A 125 17.98 9.07 -2.58
C ASN A 125 17.57 9.30 -4.03
N GLU A 126 16.38 9.83 -4.30
CA GLU A 126 15.92 10.16 -5.66
C GLU A 126 16.84 11.18 -6.34
N PHE A 127 17.28 12.20 -5.58
CA PHE A 127 18.22 13.20 -6.06
C PHE A 127 19.60 12.61 -6.33
N HIS A 128 20.09 11.74 -5.44
CA HIS A 128 21.36 11.04 -5.62
C HIS A 128 21.33 10.19 -6.90
N GLU A 129 20.28 9.39 -7.10
CA GLU A 129 20.08 8.58 -8.31
C GLU A 129 20.07 9.44 -9.57
N ALA A 130 19.37 10.57 -9.56
CA ALA A 130 19.33 11.47 -10.71
C ALA A 130 20.71 12.09 -11.04
N ILE A 131 21.57 12.32 -10.03
CA ILE A 131 22.93 12.83 -10.23
C ILE A 131 23.87 11.73 -10.73
N THR A 132 23.78 10.52 -10.18
CA THR A 132 24.68 9.41 -10.54
C THR A 132 24.29 8.74 -11.85
N HIS A 133 23.01 8.79 -12.21
CA HIS A 133 22.44 8.20 -13.42
C HIS A 133 21.61 9.26 -14.18
N PRO A 134 22.25 10.30 -14.74
CA PRO A 134 21.53 11.33 -15.47
C PRO A 134 20.84 10.73 -16.71
N PRO A 135 19.58 11.13 -17.00
CA PRO A 135 18.94 10.85 -18.28
C PRO A 135 19.83 11.21 -19.47
N HIS A 136 19.77 10.41 -20.54
CA HIS A 136 20.68 10.54 -21.69
C HIS A 136 20.64 11.92 -22.36
N ASP A 137 19.50 12.59 -22.33
CA ASP A 137 19.27 13.92 -22.89
C ASP A 137 19.98 15.03 -22.12
N ILE A 138 20.30 14.83 -20.84
CA ILE A 138 20.98 15.82 -19.98
C ILE A 138 22.35 15.39 -19.49
N ASP A 139 22.80 14.16 -19.81
CA ASP A 139 24.13 13.67 -19.47
C ASP A 139 25.23 14.40 -20.27
N PRO A 140 26.07 15.24 -19.63
CA PRO A 140 27.10 16.00 -20.33
C PRO A 140 28.16 15.11 -20.99
N LYS A 141 28.40 13.90 -20.48
CA LYS A 141 29.37 12.96 -21.08
C LYS A 141 28.82 12.41 -22.38
N LYS A 142 27.58 11.92 -22.39
CA LYS A 142 26.93 11.47 -23.62
C LYS A 142 26.71 12.60 -24.63
N GLN A 143 26.35 13.80 -24.18
CA GLN A 143 26.28 14.95 -25.08
C GLN A 143 27.63 15.23 -25.74
N ARG A 144 28.75 15.13 -25.00
CA ARG A 144 30.10 15.26 -25.57
C ARG A 144 30.44 14.14 -26.56
N GLU A 145 30.04 12.90 -26.27
CA GLU A 145 30.22 11.75 -27.18
C GLU A 145 29.44 11.94 -28.49
N ILE A 146 28.17 12.35 -28.41
CA ILE A 146 27.32 12.63 -29.58
C ILE A 146 27.92 13.77 -30.44
N ILE A 147 28.41 14.84 -29.81
CA ILE A 147 29.06 15.95 -30.52
C ILE A 147 30.37 15.49 -31.18
N ALA A 148 31.16 14.65 -30.50
CA ALA A 148 32.41 14.09 -31.03
C ALA A 148 32.16 13.15 -32.23
N GLU A 149 31.13 12.29 -32.17
CA GLU A 149 30.74 11.43 -33.29
C GLU A 149 30.24 12.23 -34.51
N ALA A 150 29.42 13.26 -34.26
CA ALA A 150 28.91 14.13 -35.33
C ALA A 150 30.03 14.90 -36.05
N THR A 151 31.05 15.36 -35.31
CA THR A 151 32.19 16.09 -35.87
C THR A 151 33.19 15.16 -36.60
N ALA A 152 33.41 13.95 -36.10
CA ALA A 152 34.23 12.94 -36.78
C ALA A 152 33.63 12.53 -38.14
N THR A 153 32.30 12.46 -38.25
CA THR A 153 31.62 12.07 -39.49
C THR A 153 31.68 13.15 -40.58
N GLN A 154 31.76 14.43 -40.21
CA GLN A 154 31.90 15.55 -41.16
C GLN A 154 33.32 15.71 -41.73
N THR A 155 34.34 15.17 -41.05
CA THR A 155 35.74 15.33 -41.47
C THR A 155 36.16 14.28 -42.52
N ASN A 156 35.39 13.21 -42.71
CA ASN A 156 35.70 12.10 -43.62
C ASN A 156 35.04 12.20 -45.03
N VAL A 157 34.52 13.38 -45.41
CA VAL A 157 33.83 13.60 -46.70
C VAL A 157 34.61 14.57 -47.62
N VAL A 158 35.93 14.67 -47.48
CA VAL A 158 36.80 15.46 -48.37
C VAL A 158 37.83 14.55 -49.03
#